data_AF-A0A150WMW8-F1
#
_entry.id   AF-A0A150WMW8-F1
#
_cell.length_a   1.000
_cell.length_b   1.000
_cell.length_c   1.000
_cell.angle_alpha   90.00
_cell.angle_beta   90.00
_cell.angle_gamma   90.00
#
_symmetry.space_group_name_H-M   'P 1'
#
loop_
_entity.id
_entity.type
_entity.pdbx_description
1 polymer ?
#
loop_
_entity_poly.entity_id
_entity_poly.type
_entity_poly.pdbx_seq_one_letter_code
_entity_poly.pdbx_strand_id
1 'polypeptide(L)'
;MKLVTEFPSYTLMKALAAKTALTTAGKTPEEIEASLGETFKLEGDKLKYFVNALNVANDNSANLKRVFVATLAEGENIPAKSVKVEEHHYIPEFLSAPKPAFDKNAKPAGKGGRQGGGKGDKKGGSPWGMSPEELAAKKGGKGAAKPS
;
A
#
# COMPACT_ATOMS: atom_id res chain seq x y z
N MET A 1 -19.42 -4.45 7.69
CA MET A 1 -18.44 -5.44 8.17
C MET A 1 -18.27 -5.26 9.65
N LYS A 2 -18.44 -6.32 10.45
CA LYS A 2 -18.19 -6.28 11.90
C LYS A 2 -16.88 -7.00 12.21
N LEU A 3 -15.91 -6.28 12.77
CA LEU A 3 -14.65 -6.87 13.23
C LEU A 3 -14.91 -7.71 14.49
N VAL A 4 -14.46 -8.96 14.49
CA VAL A 4 -14.55 -9.90 15.61
C VAL A 4 -13.25 -9.86 16.42
N THR A 5 -12.12 -10.07 15.74
CA THR A 5 -10.79 -10.01 16.36
C THR A 5 -9.73 -9.67 15.30
N GLU A 6 -8.57 -9.23 15.74
CA GLU A 6 -7.40 -9.03 14.89
C GLU A 6 -6.17 -9.69 15.48
N PHE A 7 -5.27 -10.15 14.60
CA PHE A 7 -4.01 -10.76 14.99
C PHE A 7 -2.86 -10.04 14.28
N PRO A 8 -1.96 -9.36 15.02
CA PRO A 8 -0.85 -8.66 14.42
C PRO A 8 0.21 -9.64 13.89
N SER A 9 0.92 -9.25 12.84
CA SER A 9 1.85 -10.14 12.14
C SER A 9 2.98 -10.65 13.04
N TYR A 10 3.49 -9.83 13.96
CA TYR A 10 4.56 -10.27 14.87
C TYR A 10 4.13 -11.46 15.75
N THR A 11 2.86 -11.53 16.16
CA THR A 11 2.32 -12.67 16.92
C THR A 11 2.12 -13.87 16.00
N LEU A 12 1.56 -13.64 14.80
CA LEU A 12 1.33 -14.69 13.81
C LEU A 12 2.63 -15.37 13.37
N MET A 13 3.70 -14.60 13.12
CA MET A 13 5.00 -15.15 12.72
C MET A 13 5.65 -15.98 13.85
N LYS A 14 5.54 -15.54 15.10
CA LYS A 14 6.01 -16.33 16.25
C LYS A 14 5.23 -17.63 16.41
N ALA A 15 3.91 -17.57 16.23
CA ALA A 15 3.06 -18.75 16.30
C ALA A 15 3.27 -19.71 15.13
N LEU A 16 3.54 -19.21 13.92
CA LEU A 16 3.93 -20.05 12.80
C LEU A 16 5.25 -20.78 13.08
N ALA A 17 6.26 -20.08 13.59
CA ALA A 17 7.51 -20.72 14.00
C ALA A 17 7.29 -21.79 15.08
N ALA A 18 6.46 -21.50 16.09
CA ALA A 18 6.09 -22.47 17.12
C ALA A 18 5.32 -23.66 16.54
N LYS A 19 4.34 -23.43 15.67
CA LYS A 19 3.57 -24.46 14.97
C LYS A 19 4.50 -25.39 14.18
N THR A 20 5.41 -24.83 13.37
CA THR A 20 6.41 -25.60 12.63
C THR A 20 7.29 -26.42 13.56
N ALA A 21 7.79 -25.83 14.66
CA ALA A 21 8.63 -26.56 15.62
C ALA A 21 7.87 -27.74 16.27
N LEU A 22 6.60 -27.55 16.64
CA LEU A 22 5.77 -28.59 17.25
C LEU A 22 5.39 -29.69 16.23
N THR A 23 5.12 -29.32 14.98
CA THR A 23 4.90 -30.28 13.88
C THR A 23 6.16 -31.10 13.62
N THR A 24 7.34 -30.47 13.59
CA THR A 24 8.63 -31.17 13.45
C THR A 24 8.92 -32.07 14.65
N ALA A 25 8.47 -31.70 15.85
CA ALA A 25 8.55 -32.54 17.04
C ALA A 25 7.57 -33.75 17.01
N GLY A 26 6.74 -33.88 15.96
CA GLY A 26 5.82 -34.99 15.79
C GLY A 26 4.55 -34.90 16.65
N LYS A 27 4.23 -33.72 17.19
CA LYS A 27 3.00 -33.52 17.95
C LYS A 27 1.76 -33.61 17.08
N THR A 28 0.64 -34.07 17.65
CA THR A 28 -0.63 -34.11 16.93
C THR A 28 -1.21 -32.71 16.74
N PRO A 29 -2.15 -32.50 15.80
CA PRO A 29 -2.81 -31.20 15.61
C PRO A 29 -3.47 -30.67 16.89
N GLU A 30 -4.10 -31.53 17.68
CA GLU A 30 -4.77 -31.16 18.94
C GLU A 30 -3.76 -30.68 20.00
N GLU A 31 -2.61 -31.36 20.10
CA GLU A 31 -1.52 -30.95 21.00
C GLU A 31 -0.86 -29.64 20.56
N ILE A 32 -0.76 -29.41 19.25
CA ILE A 32 -0.26 -28.15 18.68
C ILE A 32 -1.21 -27.02 19.04
N GLU A 33 -2.51 -27.20 18.84
CA GLU A 33 -3.52 -26.19 19.19
C GLU A 33 -3.51 -25.88 20.69
N ALA A 34 -3.45 -26.91 21.54
CA ALA A 34 -3.33 -26.72 22.99
C ALA A 34 -2.04 -25.97 23.37
N SER A 35 -0.89 -26.37 22.82
CA SER A 35 0.40 -25.70 23.06
C SER A 35 0.39 -24.24 22.62
N LEU A 36 -0.26 -23.93 21.49
CA LEU A 36 -0.42 -22.57 20.99
C LEU A 36 -1.39 -21.77 21.87
N GLY A 37 -2.50 -22.36 22.31
CA GLY A 37 -3.44 -21.74 23.25
C GLY A 37 -2.76 -21.32 24.55
N GLU A 38 -1.96 -22.21 25.14
CA GLU A 38 -1.19 -21.93 26.36
C GLU A 38 -0.13 -20.84 26.12
N THR A 39 0.67 -20.97 25.05
CA THR A 39 1.78 -20.04 24.75
C THR A 39 1.29 -18.61 24.52
N PHE A 40 0.18 -18.46 23.79
CA PHE A 40 -0.37 -17.16 23.42
C PHE A 40 -1.51 -16.70 24.33
N LYS A 41 -1.87 -17.49 25.34
CA LYS A 41 -2.98 -17.25 26.28
C LYS A 41 -4.31 -17.01 25.55
N LEU A 42 -4.62 -17.90 24.62
CA LEU A 42 -5.82 -17.86 23.79
C LEU A 42 -6.65 -19.10 24.06
N GLU A 43 -7.96 -18.91 24.25
CA GLU A 43 -8.90 -19.97 24.57
C GLU A 43 -10.18 -19.83 23.74
N GLY A 44 -10.95 -20.91 23.66
CA GLY A 44 -12.27 -20.95 23.01
C GLY A 44 -12.24 -20.46 21.56
N ASP A 45 -13.22 -19.63 21.19
CA ASP A 45 -13.38 -19.11 19.83
C ASP A 45 -12.17 -18.30 19.37
N LYS A 46 -11.50 -17.59 20.28
CA LYS A 46 -10.32 -16.79 19.92
C LYS A 46 -9.14 -17.67 19.52
N LEU A 47 -8.97 -18.83 20.15
CA LEU A 47 -7.97 -19.82 19.73
C LEU A 47 -8.31 -20.38 18.34
N LYS A 48 -9.58 -20.74 18.12
CA LYS A 48 -10.05 -21.21 16.80
C LYS A 48 -9.78 -20.17 15.70
N TYR A 49 -10.13 -18.91 15.94
CA TYR A 49 -9.82 -17.81 15.03
C TYR A 49 -8.32 -17.63 14.82
N PHE A 50 -7.52 -17.79 15.88
CA PHE A 50 -6.08 -17.65 15.77
C PHE A 50 -5.47 -18.75 14.88
N VAL A 51 -5.84 -20.01 15.09
CA VAL A 51 -5.35 -21.15 14.29
C VAL A 51 -5.70 -20.99 12.81
N ASN A 52 -6.94 -20.57 12.52
CA ASN A 52 -7.37 -20.27 11.15
C ASN A 52 -6.60 -19.09 10.55
N ALA A 53 -6.37 -18.03 11.33
CA ALA A 53 -5.57 -16.89 10.90
C ALA A 53 -4.10 -17.27 10.62
N LEU A 54 -3.53 -18.25 11.33
CA LEU A 54 -2.19 -18.77 11.03
C LEU A 54 -2.13 -19.42 9.65
N ASN A 55 -3.14 -20.18 9.27
CA ASN A 55 -3.18 -20.78 7.93
C ASN A 55 -3.20 -19.69 6.84
N VAL A 56 -4.03 -18.66 7.01
CA VAL A 56 -4.07 -17.51 6.08
C VAL A 56 -2.75 -16.74 6.07
N ALA A 57 -2.12 -16.56 7.24
CA ALA A 57 -0.85 -15.86 7.36
C ALA A 57 0.32 -16.64 6.74
N ASN A 58 0.28 -17.98 6.77
CA ASN A 58 1.29 -18.83 6.15
C ASN A 58 1.35 -18.59 4.63
N ASP A 59 0.18 -18.50 4.00
CA ASP A 59 0.07 -18.27 2.55
C ASP A 59 0.34 -16.80 2.16
N ASN A 60 0.28 -15.88 3.13
CA ASN A 60 0.37 -14.43 2.92
C ASN A 60 1.45 -13.75 3.79
N SER A 61 2.55 -14.44 4.07
CA SER A 61 3.57 -14.01 5.03
C SER A 61 4.33 -12.74 4.61
N ALA A 62 4.50 -12.51 3.31
CA ALA A 62 5.25 -11.36 2.79
C ALA A 62 4.53 -10.02 3.05
N ASN A 63 5.19 -9.10 3.74
CA ASN A 63 4.68 -7.76 4.09
C ASN A 63 3.36 -7.79 4.88
N LEU A 64 3.03 -8.89 5.56
CA LEU A 64 1.83 -8.95 6.39
C LEU A 64 1.94 -8.00 7.57
N LYS A 65 0.93 -7.16 7.77
CA LYS A 65 0.78 -6.29 8.93
C LYS A 65 -0.07 -6.96 10.00
N ARG A 66 -1.21 -7.53 9.61
CA ARG A 66 -2.17 -8.22 10.49
C ARG A 66 -3.17 -9.04 9.69
N VAL A 67 -3.90 -9.93 10.36
CA VAL A 67 -5.09 -10.60 9.82
C VAL A 67 -6.29 -10.19 10.65
N PHE A 68 -7.34 -9.70 9.99
CA PHE A 68 -8.63 -9.43 10.62
C PHE A 68 -9.56 -10.60 10.48
N VAL A 69 -10.36 -10.85 11.50
CA VAL A 69 -11.48 -11.78 11.46
C VAL A 69 -12.74 -10.95 11.55
N ALA A 70 -13.57 -11.01 10.53
CA ALA A 70 -14.78 -10.20 10.45
C ALA A 70 -15.99 -11.02 9.98
N THR A 71 -17.16 -10.65 10.49
CA THR A 71 -18.44 -11.12 9.95
C THR A 71 -18.95 -10.08 8.95
N LEU A 72 -19.32 -10.55 7.77
CA LEU A 72 -19.85 -9.74 6.67
C LEU A 72 -21.35 -9.97 6.57
N ALA A 73 -22.13 -8.89 6.49
CA ALA A 73 -23.56 -8.97 6.21
C ALA A 73 -23.80 -9.24 4.71
N GLU A 74 -24.98 -9.78 4.37
CA GLU A 74 -25.35 -9.98 2.96
C GLU A 74 -25.33 -8.66 2.18
N GLY A 75 -24.61 -8.65 1.05
CA GLY A 75 -24.44 -7.45 0.21
C GLY A 75 -23.24 -6.56 0.55
N GLU A 76 -22.43 -6.90 1.56
CA GLU A 76 -21.20 -6.16 1.87
C GLU A 76 -20.03 -6.55 0.95
N ASN A 77 -19.21 -5.56 0.57
CA ASN A 77 -18.05 -5.79 -0.30
C ASN A 77 -16.97 -6.57 0.46
N ILE A 78 -16.61 -7.74 -0.07
CA ILE A 78 -15.63 -8.64 0.51
C ILE A 78 -14.22 -8.18 0.07
N PRO A 79 -13.32 -7.82 1.01
CA PRO A 79 -11.99 -7.38 0.63
C PRO A 79 -11.21 -8.45 -0.13
N ALA A 80 -10.36 -8.00 -1.06
CA ALA A 80 -9.52 -8.89 -1.85
C ALA A 80 -8.65 -9.78 -0.94
N LYS A 81 -8.45 -11.03 -1.35
CA LYS A 81 -7.70 -12.06 -0.61
C LYS A 81 -8.30 -12.49 0.73
N SER A 82 -9.55 -12.13 1.02
CA SER A 82 -10.22 -12.69 2.19
C SER A 82 -10.43 -14.19 2.02
N VAL A 83 -10.20 -14.96 3.08
CA VAL A 83 -10.54 -16.39 3.14
C VAL A 83 -11.77 -16.55 4.01
N LYS A 84 -12.86 -17.09 3.47
CA LYS A 84 -14.06 -17.41 4.25
C LYS A 84 -13.86 -18.77 4.92
N VAL A 85 -13.93 -18.81 6.24
CA VAL A 85 -13.93 -20.05 7.03
C VAL A 85 -15.17 -20.01 7.91
N GLU A 86 -16.08 -20.96 7.68
CA GLU A 86 -17.40 -21.01 8.31
C GLU A 86 -18.19 -19.69 8.09
N GLU A 87 -18.49 -18.97 9.17
CA GLU A 87 -19.25 -17.71 9.17
C GLU A 87 -18.34 -16.48 9.10
N HIS A 88 -17.02 -16.64 9.29
CA HIS A 88 -16.08 -15.54 9.40
C HIS A 88 -15.18 -15.40 8.18
N HIS A 89 -14.79 -14.16 7.88
CA HIS A 89 -13.85 -13.82 6.83
C HIS A 89 -12.54 -13.37 7.43
N TYR A 90 -11.46 -13.99 6.97
CA TYR A 90 -10.09 -13.74 7.39
C TYR A 90 -9.43 -12.87 6.34
N ILE A 91 -9.14 -11.63 6.68
CA ILE A 91 -8.70 -10.61 5.74
C ILE A 91 -7.25 -10.24 6.09
N PRO A 92 -6.26 -10.67 5.28
CA PRO A 92 -4.88 -10.25 5.47
C PRO A 92 -4.70 -8.79 5.05
N GLU A 93 -4.18 -7.96 5.95
CA GLU A 93 -3.74 -6.59 5.66
C GLU A 93 -2.22 -6.56 5.51
N PHE A 94 -1.76 -5.93 4.44
CA PHE A 94 -0.35 -5.80 4.11
C PHE A 94 0.15 -4.39 4.39
N LEU A 95 1.44 -4.27 4.73
CA LEU A 95 2.12 -2.98 4.76
C LEU A 95 2.10 -2.37 3.35
N SER A 96 1.65 -1.13 3.25
CA SER A 96 1.74 -0.38 1.99
C SER A 96 3.21 -0.10 1.72
N ALA A 97 3.69 -0.43 0.52
CA ALA A 97 5.03 -0.08 0.11
C ALA A 97 5.20 1.44 0.21
N PRO A 98 6.34 1.94 0.74
CA PRO A 98 6.61 3.36 0.71
C PRO A 98 6.55 3.84 -0.74
N LYS A 99 5.76 4.88 -1.00
CA LYS A 99 5.73 5.51 -2.32
C LYS A 99 7.17 5.89 -2.67
N PRO A 100 7.66 5.56 -3.88
CA PRO A 100 9.01 5.91 -4.27
C PRO A 100 9.19 7.41 -4.04
N ALA A 101 10.26 7.77 -3.33
CA ALA A 101 10.59 9.17 -3.12
C ALA A 101 10.68 9.84 -4.49
N PHE A 102 10.00 10.97 -4.66
CA PHE A 102 10.15 11.77 -5.85
C PHE A 102 11.59 12.27 -5.87
N ASP A 103 12.42 11.67 -6.72
CA ASP A 103 13.78 12.13 -6.93
C ASP A 103 13.70 13.49 -7.62
N LYS A 104 13.83 14.55 -6.82
CA LYS A 104 13.89 15.94 -7.28
C LYS A 104 15.04 16.20 -8.26
N ASN A 105 15.98 15.26 -8.40
CA ASN A 105 17.10 15.30 -9.33
C ASN A 105 16.96 14.31 -10.49
N ALA A 106 15.90 13.48 -10.53
CA ALA A 106 15.65 12.60 -11.67
C ALA A 106 15.30 13.46 -12.88
N LYS A 107 16.22 13.53 -13.83
CA LYS A 107 15.96 14.13 -15.14
C LYS A 107 14.75 13.42 -15.75
N PRO A 108 13.77 14.16 -16.32
CA PRO A 108 12.60 13.54 -16.94
C PRO A 108 13.06 12.56 -18.01
N ALA A 109 12.75 11.28 -17.81
CA ALA A 109 13.00 10.23 -18.78
C ALA A 109 12.27 10.61 -20.08
N GLY A 110 13.03 10.65 -21.17
CA GLY A 110 12.66 11.26 -22.44
C GLY A 110 11.30 10.79 -22.96
N LYS A 111 10.37 11.73 -23.05
CA LYS A 111 9.16 11.59 -23.85
C LYS A 111 9.53 11.97 -25.28
N GLY A 112 9.43 10.99 -26.17
CA GLY A 112 9.86 11.06 -27.56
C GLY A 112 9.39 12.31 -28.31
N GLY A 113 10.29 12.83 -29.12
CA GLY A 113 10.02 13.85 -30.12
C GLY A 113 11.07 13.74 -31.21
N ARG A 114 10.65 13.26 -32.39
CA ARG A 114 11.40 13.31 -33.65
C ARG A 114 12.00 14.71 -33.82
N GLN A 115 13.32 14.86 -33.71
CA GLN A 115 14.00 16.10 -34.08
C GLN A 115 14.68 15.91 -35.43
N GLY A 116 13.90 16.06 -36.49
CA GLY A 116 14.41 16.50 -37.77
C GLY A 116 14.51 18.01 -37.75
N GLY A 117 15.70 18.53 -38.07
CA GLY A 117 15.91 19.88 -38.61
C GLY A 117 15.80 21.05 -37.63
N GLY A 118 16.72 22.00 -37.78
CA GLY A 118 16.48 23.39 -37.34
C GLY A 118 17.53 23.97 -36.40
N LYS A 119 18.67 24.31 -36.98
CA LYS A 119 19.63 25.32 -36.50
C LYS A 119 18.90 26.59 -36.02
N GLY A 120 19.24 27.09 -34.83
CA GLY A 120 18.69 28.35 -34.35
C GLY A 120 19.17 28.75 -32.96
N ASP A 121 20.29 29.47 -32.92
CA ASP A 121 20.72 30.31 -31.81
C ASP A 121 19.55 31.11 -31.21
N LYS A 122 19.40 31.09 -29.87
CA LYS A 122 18.83 32.23 -29.13
C LYS A 122 19.17 32.20 -27.64
N LYS A 123 20.29 32.86 -27.37
CA LYS A 123 20.61 33.63 -26.17
C LYS A 123 19.39 34.49 -25.76
N GLY A 124 19.01 34.46 -24.49
CA GLY A 124 18.14 35.48 -23.86
C GLY A 124 16.65 35.16 -23.80
N GLY A 125 16.26 34.14 -23.03
CA GLY A 125 14.87 33.94 -22.63
C GLY A 125 14.59 34.64 -21.30
N SER A 126 13.69 35.64 -21.29
CA SER A 126 13.13 36.21 -20.06
C SER A 126 12.49 35.11 -19.19
N PRO A 127 12.49 35.24 -17.86
CA PRO A 127 12.11 34.18 -16.91
C PRO A 127 10.65 33.70 -16.97
N TRP A 128 9.85 34.24 -17.89
CA TRP A 128 8.42 33.92 -18.04
C TRP A 128 8.00 33.57 -19.47
N GLY A 129 8.94 33.16 -20.34
CA GLY A 129 8.60 32.50 -21.62
C GLY A 129 7.84 33.35 -22.65
N MET A 130 7.79 34.67 -22.48
CA MET A 130 7.18 35.58 -23.46
C MET A 130 8.18 36.02 -24.52
N SER A 131 7.70 36.12 -25.77
CA SER A 131 8.47 36.65 -26.89
C SER A 131 8.67 38.17 -26.75
N PRO A 132 9.76 38.76 -27.29
CA PRO A 132 9.99 40.21 -27.23
C PRO A 132 8.87 41.06 -27.84
N GLU A 133 8.14 40.52 -28.83
CA GLU A 133 6.98 41.20 -29.44
C GLU A 133 5.78 41.29 -28.49
N GLU A 134 5.51 40.25 -27.69
CA GLU A 134 4.42 40.26 -26.70
C GLU A 134 4.70 41.23 -25.54
N LEU A 135 5.96 41.42 -25.17
CA LEU A 135 6.37 42.40 -24.15
C LEU A 135 6.24 43.85 -24.65
N ALA A 136 6.51 44.10 -25.94
CA ALA A 136 6.33 45.42 -26.54
C ALA A 136 4.84 45.80 -26.64
N ALA A 137 3.98 44.85 -27.02
CA ALA A 137 2.53 45.07 -27.10
C ALA A 137 1.91 45.38 -25.72
N LYS A 138 2.42 44.79 -24.63
CA LYS A 138 1.90 45.02 -23.28
C LYS A 138 2.40 46.33 -22.64
N LYS A 139 3.51 46.90 -23.11
CA LYS A 139 4.03 48.20 -22.67
C LYS A 139 3.49 49.41 -23.44
N GLY A 140 2.85 49.22 -24.60
CA GLY A 140 2.34 50.31 -25.45
C GLY A 140 0.95 50.88 -25.09
N GLY A 141 0.26 50.34 -24.08
CA GLY A 141 -1.18 50.59 -23.87
C GLY A 141 -1.58 51.66 -22.83
N LYS A 142 -0.67 52.40 -22.20
CA LYS A 142 -1.05 53.39 -21.17
C LYS A 142 -0.28 54.72 -21.26
N GLY A 143 -0.98 55.74 -21.78
CA GLY A 143 -0.75 57.18 -21.57
C GLY A 143 0.38 57.79 -22.41
N ALA A 144 0.30 59.01 -22.94
CA ALA A 144 -0.68 60.07 -22.75
C ALA A 144 -0.52 61.18 -23.82
N ALA A 145 -1.65 61.87 -24.05
CA ALA A 145 -1.81 63.31 -24.28
C ALA A 145 -1.35 63.99 -25.60
N LYS A 146 -2.33 64.67 -26.21
CA LYS A 146 -2.25 65.58 -27.37
C LYS A 146 -1.60 66.92 -27.03
N PRO A 147 -0.97 67.60 -28.01
CA PRO A 147 -0.42 68.96 -27.86
C PRO A 147 -1.44 70.04 -28.22
N SER A 148 -1.37 71.19 -27.54
CA SER A 148 -1.71 72.53 -28.04
C SER A 148 -0.94 73.56 -27.22
#